data_AF-A0A7K2MIB0-F1
#
_entry.id   AF-A0A7K2MIB0-F1
#
_cell.length_a   1.000
_cell.length_b   1.000
_cell.length_c   1.000
_cell.angle_alpha   90.00
_cell.angle_beta   90.00
_cell.angle_gamma   90.00
#
_symmetry.space_group_name_H-M   'P 1'
#
loop_
_entity.id
_entity.type
_entity.pdbx_description
1 polymer ?
#
loop_
_entity_poly.entity_id
_entity_poly.type
_entity_poly.pdbx_seq_one_letter_code
_entity_poly.pdbx_strand_id
1 'polypeptide(L)'
;MRTTRTALAAALAAVLLAGCGSGDDGERDGAGKGPDGGHTTPRLSVPPAFDGGKGWDEEAGRVPSDAGAEPVVAVGGTVAHVEPSGDGYTVRVRDAATGEVRWTSAAYRVPATDPDAPGGPAAPRLTAVRQGDRTYLAAWAVGERTDGALSKEKETVRIEVYPLDASGDSVAPLHEVQIPVNTQEGSVQARDGGAGLLLSWRSAGDHRAAVDLGTGRVTRYDDAAGLIPDCDSAMCAGSTVVAVTPDGPVVGGASGGIRVPGGWSGEDIAPEGVETGRTFVSGEQNGTLAGVRDGMFVARWRAAGSAGSYVWSAHDLASGRLLASTVCDDDGPDTPSAPVASPNGTRLGLGAVLFDVRAGTGRCLAAEGDRPGVTVSAVADDGTAYGTTGPGTGVVVPKGTGTPEALPGDTLVPAAALDKGALFVRRGDDDALLLSVRQAR
;
A
#
# COMPACT_ATOMS: atom_id res chain seq x y z
N MET A 1 -32.30 31.17 -55.89
CA MET A 1 -31.40 30.89 -54.75
C MET A 1 -32.19 30.17 -53.67
N ARG A 2 -31.67 29.03 -53.22
CA ARG A 2 -32.08 28.16 -52.09
C ARG A 2 -33.49 27.51 -52.12
N THR A 3 -33.45 26.27 -52.64
CA THR A 3 -34.12 25.02 -52.21
C THR A 3 -34.58 24.98 -50.74
N THR A 4 -35.63 24.27 -50.29
CA THR A 4 -36.03 22.85 -50.50
C THR A 4 -37.44 22.66 -49.85
N ARG A 5 -38.49 22.10 -50.48
CA ARG A 5 -39.03 20.70 -50.39
C ARG A 5 -38.62 19.96 -49.09
N THR A 6 -39.44 19.26 -48.30
CA THR A 6 -40.76 18.59 -48.42
C THR A 6 -41.09 18.05 -47.01
N ALA A 7 -42.37 17.94 -46.61
CA ALA A 7 -42.78 16.99 -45.56
C ALA A 7 -44.23 16.54 -45.80
N LEU A 8 -44.38 15.25 -46.10
CA LEU A 8 -45.63 14.53 -46.31
C LEU A 8 -45.40 13.12 -45.78
N ALA A 9 -46.16 12.69 -44.79
CA ALA A 9 -46.70 11.33 -44.67
C ALA A 9 -47.41 11.17 -43.31
N ALA A 10 -48.68 10.77 -43.40
CA ALA A 10 -49.53 10.36 -42.29
C ALA A 10 -49.81 8.85 -42.40
N ALA A 11 -50.09 8.27 -41.23
CA ALA A 11 -50.95 7.10 -40.96
C ALA A 11 -50.50 5.70 -41.45
N LEU A 12 -50.56 4.69 -40.56
CA LEU A 12 -51.78 3.87 -40.39
C LEU A 12 -51.60 2.80 -39.31
N ALA A 13 -52.61 2.69 -38.44
CA ALA A 13 -52.83 1.56 -37.55
C ALA A 13 -53.66 0.48 -38.29
N ALA A 14 -53.38 -0.79 -38.02
CA ALA A 14 -54.27 -1.91 -38.34
C ALA A 14 -54.17 -2.99 -37.26
N VAL A 15 -55.29 -3.69 -37.09
CA VAL A 15 -55.78 -4.35 -35.89
C VAL A 15 -56.21 -5.78 -36.25
N LEU A 16 -56.07 -6.71 -35.29
CA LEU A 16 -56.69 -8.04 -35.12
C LEU A 16 -56.25 -9.23 -36.00
N LEU A 17 -56.01 -10.37 -35.34
CA LEU A 17 -56.90 -11.55 -35.42
C LEU A 17 -56.58 -12.56 -34.30
N ALA A 18 -57.63 -12.95 -33.56
CA ALA A 18 -57.67 -14.07 -32.65
C ALA A 18 -57.90 -15.40 -33.41
N GLY A 19 -57.33 -16.49 -32.91
CA GLY A 19 -57.62 -17.86 -33.34
C GLY A 19 -57.40 -18.83 -32.18
N CYS A 20 -58.44 -19.59 -31.84
CA CYS A 20 -58.56 -20.48 -30.69
C CYS A 20 -58.84 -21.93 -31.17
N GLY A 21 -58.35 -22.93 -30.44
CA GLY A 21 -58.67 -24.39 -30.56
C GLY A 21 -57.57 -25.20 -31.26
N SER A 22 -57.08 -26.35 -30.78
CA SER A 22 -57.50 -27.37 -29.80
C SER A 22 -56.21 -28.12 -29.39
N GLY A 23 -55.81 -28.31 -28.13
CA GLY A 23 -56.32 -29.30 -27.18
C GLY A 23 -55.57 -30.64 -27.31
N ASP A 24 -54.48 -30.87 -26.56
CA ASP A 24 -54.27 -32.08 -25.74
C ASP A 24 -53.06 -31.92 -24.78
N ASP A 25 -53.16 -32.55 -23.62
CA ASP A 25 -52.47 -32.28 -22.36
C ASP A 25 -51.03 -32.83 -22.26
N GLY A 26 -50.17 -32.10 -21.56
CA GLY A 26 -48.84 -32.55 -21.14
C GLY A 26 -48.05 -31.50 -20.36
N GLU A 27 -48.20 -31.53 -19.03
CA GLU A 27 -47.33 -30.99 -17.96
C GLU A 27 -46.51 -29.71 -18.22
N ARG A 28 -46.89 -28.62 -17.56
CA ARG A 28 -45.99 -27.51 -17.23
C ARG A 28 -45.30 -27.80 -15.90
N ASP A 29 -43.99 -27.96 -15.94
CA ASP A 29 -43.02 -27.56 -14.92
C ASP A 29 -41.74 -27.26 -15.73
N GLY A 30 -41.05 -26.14 -15.66
CA GLY A 30 -40.95 -25.10 -14.65
C GLY A 30 -39.52 -24.58 -14.79
N ALA A 31 -39.38 -23.29 -15.10
CA ALA A 31 -38.20 -22.45 -14.93
C ALA A 31 -36.86 -22.88 -15.57
N GLY A 32 -36.36 -22.00 -16.43
CA GLY A 32 -35.04 -22.10 -17.05
C GLY A 32 -33.92 -22.26 -16.03
N LYS A 33 -33.05 -23.24 -16.29
CA LYS A 33 -31.68 -23.24 -15.79
C LYS A 33 -30.94 -22.09 -16.43
N GLY A 34 -30.79 -20.99 -15.69
CA GLY A 34 -29.67 -20.09 -15.88
C GLY A 34 -28.35 -20.86 -15.63
N PRO A 35 -27.23 -20.47 -16.25
CA PRO A 35 -25.95 -21.08 -15.97
C PRO A 35 -25.42 -20.55 -14.64
N ASP A 36 -25.83 -21.16 -13.52
CA ASP A 36 -25.06 -21.11 -12.27
C ASP A 36 -23.84 -22.02 -12.42
N GLY A 37 -22.84 -21.53 -13.15
CA GLY A 37 -21.50 -22.08 -13.12
C GLY A 37 -20.82 -21.65 -11.83
N GLY A 38 -21.19 -22.26 -10.70
CA GLY A 38 -20.50 -22.08 -9.43
C GLY A 38 -19.04 -22.49 -9.58
N HIS A 39 -18.16 -21.50 -9.74
CA HIS A 39 -16.72 -21.73 -9.74
C HIS A 39 -16.35 -22.11 -8.31
N THR A 40 -16.11 -23.40 -8.06
CA THR A 40 -15.61 -23.86 -6.78
C THR A 40 -14.23 -23.26 -6.58
N THR A 41 -14.08 -22.39 -5.57
CA THR A 41 -12.81 -21.76 -5.19
C THR A 41 -11.73 -22.85 -5.02
N PRO A 42 -10.63 -22.82 -5.79
CA PRO A 42 -9.52 -23.73 -5.61
C PRO A 42 -9.06 -23.79 -4.16
N ARG A 43 -8.89 -25.01 -3.65
CA ARG A 43 -8.39 -25.23 -2.29
C ARG A 43 -6.91 -24.88 -2.23
N LEU A 44 -6.58 -23.88 -1.42
CA LEU A 44 -5.19 -23.46 -1.20
C LEU A 44 -4.59 -24.12 0.04
N SER A 45 -3.29 -24.37 0.00
CA SER A 45 -2.51 -24.63 1.20
C SER A 45 -2.26 -23.31 1.92
N VAL A 46 -2.93 -23.10 3.05
CA VAL A 46 -2.90 -21.87 3.85
C VAL A 46 -2.69 -22.22 5.32
N PRO A 47 -2.28 -21.26 6.17
CA PRO A 47 -2.08 -21.53 7.59
C PRO A 47 -3.33 -22.13 8.24
N PRO A 48 -3.19 -23.00 9.26
CA PRO A 48 -4.32 -23.74 9.84
C PRO A 48 -5.47 -22.86 10.34
N ALA A 49 -5.19 -21.61 10.71
CA ALA A 49 -6.19 -20.63 11.12
C ALA A 49 -7.18 -20.25 10.01
N PHE A 50 -6.87 -20.54 8.75
CA PHE A 50 -7.70 -20.20 7.59
C PHE A 50 -8.29 -21.45 6.93
N ASP A 51 -9.47 -21.27 6.34
CA ASP A 51 -10.11 -22.27 5.50
C ASP A 51 -9.70 -22.06 4.04
N GLY A 52 -8.74 -22.87 3.57
CA GLY A 52 -8.23 -22.81 2.20
C GLY A 52 -9.28 -23.05 1.11
N GLY A 53 -10.49 -23.55 1.45
CA GLY A 53 -11.60 -23.74 0.53
C GLY A 53 -12.73 -22.71 0.65
N LYS A 54 -12.65 -21.73 1.56
CA LYS A 54 -13.68 -20.70 1.74
C LYS A 54 -13.12 -19.30 1.51
N GLY A 55 -13.82 -18.52 0.69
CA GLY A 55 -13.47 -17.15 0.34
C GLY A 55 -13.67 -16.93 -1.15
N TRP A 56 -12.80 -16.16 -1.78
CA TRP A 56 -12.89 -15.84 -3.19
C TRP A 56 -11.50 -15.72 -3.81
N ASP A 57 -11.45 -15.85 -5.14
CA ASP A 57 -10.26 -15.69 -5.96
C ASP A 57 -10.53 -14.66 -7.05
N GLU A 58 -9.49 -13.93 -7.44
CA GLU A 58 -9.47 -13.02 -8.57
C GLU A 58 -8.18 -13.20 -9.34
N GLU A 59 -8.29 -13.32 -10.67
CA GLU A 59 -7.16 -13.23 -11.58
C GLU A 59 -7.14 -11.81 -12.15
N ALA A 60 -6.29 -10.95 -11.59
CA ALA A 60 -6.19 -9.53 -11.97
C ALA A 60 -5.48 -9.32 -13.32
N GLY A 61 -5.24 -10.39 -14.07
CA GLY A 61 -4.52 -10.38 -15.34
C GLY A 61 -2.99 -10.23 -15.18
N ARG A 62 -2.31 -10.04 -16.32
CA ARG A 62 -0.86 -9.89 -16.36
C ARG A 62 -0.48 -8.50 -15.87
N VAL A 63 0.20 -8.45 -14.72
CA VAL A 63 0.74 -7.23 -14.14
C VAL A 63 2.26 -7.37 -14.03
N PRO A 64 3.05 -6.67 -14.87
CA PRO A 64 4.51 -6.80 -14.88
C PRO A 64 5.09 -6.62 -13.47
N SER A 65 6.05 -7.46 -13.10
CA SER A 65 6.77 -7.30 -11.83
C SER A 65 7.72 -6.11 -11.93
N ASP A 66 7.53 -5.10 -11.09
CA ASP A 66 8.58 -4.15 -10.76
C ASP A 66 8.77 -4.07 -9.24
N ALA A 67 10.02 -3.86 -8.82
CA ALA A 67 10.49 -4.20 -7.47
C ALA A 67 10.07 -3.22 -6.35
N GLY A 68 9.07 -2.36 -6.55
CA GLY A 68 8.85 -1.19 -5.68
C GLY A 68 7.49 -1.03 -5.03
N ALA A 69 6.39 -1.50 -5.64
CA ALA A 69 5.09 -1.54 -4.98
C ALA A 69 4.19 -2.58 -5.64
N GLU A 70 3.45 -3.33 -4.82
CA GLU A 70 2.52 -4.32 -5.33
C GLU A 70 1.27 -3.64 -5.93
N PRO A 71 0.72 -4.14 -7.04
CA PRO A 71 -0.50 -3.63 -7.67
C PRO A 71 -1.77 -3.98 -6.85
N VAL A 72 -1.62 -4.34 -5.57
CA VAL A 72 -2.69 -4.76 -4.66
C VAL A 72 -2.43 -4.22 -3.26
N VAL A 73 -3.50 -3.74 -2.61
CA VAL A 73 -3.47 -3.30 -1.21
C VAL A 73 -4.71 -3.80 -0.48
N ALA A 74 -4.51 -4.23 0.77
CA ALA A 74 -5.60 -4.50 1.71
C ALA A 74 -5.72 -3.33 2.70
N VAL A 75 -6.93 -2.75 2.81
CA VAL A 75 -7.19 -1.61 3.69
C VAL A 75 -8.68 -1.47 3.97
N GLY A 76 -9.07 -1.11 5.20
CA GLY A 76 -10.46 -0.78 5.55
C GLY A 76 -11.48 -1.87 5.23
N GLY A 77 -11.12 -3.15 5.40
CA GLY A 77 -11.99 -4.28 5.06
C GLY A 77 -12.19 -4.49 3.55
N THR A 78 -11.31 -3.93 2.72
CA THR A 78 -11.33 -4.08 1.27
C THR A 78 -10.02 -4.63 0.73
N VAL A 79 -10.09 -5.22 -0.45
CA VAL A 79 -8.92 -5.53 -1.29
C VAL A 79 -9.06 -4.70 -2.56
N ALA A 80 -8.10 -3.80 -2.77
CA ALA A 80 -8.02 -2.97 -3.96
C ALA A 80 -6.86 -3.46 -4.82
N HIS A 81 -7.07 -3.56 -6.14
CA HIS A 81 -6.02 -3.98 -7.06
C HIS A 81 -6.17 -3.30 -8.42
N VAL A 82 -5.09 -3.37 -9.19
CA VAL A 82 -5.03 -2.89 -10.57
C VAL A 82 -5.21 -4.08 -11.52
N GLU A 83 -6.06 -3.91 -12.53
CA GLU A 83 -6.26 -4.88 -13.62
C GLU A 83 -6.16 -4.19 -14.99
N PRO A 84 -5.70 -4.89 -16.05
CA PRO A 84 -5.69 -4.35 -17.41
C PRO A 84 -7.10 -4.00 -17.90
N SER A 85 -7.21 -2.88 -18.62
CA SER A 85 -8.43 -2.43 -19.30
C SER A 85 -8.10 -2.03 -20.75
N GLY A 86 -9.09 -1.98 -21.63
CA GLY A 86 -8.90 -1.88 -23.08
C GLY A 86 -7.92 -0.77 -23.55
N ASP A 87 -7.91 0.39 -22.89
CA ASP A 87 -7.00 1.51 -23.19
C ASP A 87 -6.08 1.91 -22.01
N GLY A 88 -5.88 1.01 -21.03
CA GLY A 88 -5.05 1.30 -19.85
C GLY A 88 -5.24 0.27 -18.74
N TYR A 89 -5.54 0.77 -17.55
CA TYR A 89 -5.77 -0.05 -16.36
C TYR A 89 -6.95 0.47 -15.56
N THR A 90 -7.57 -0.36 -14.75
CA THR A 90 -8.60 0.07 -13.79
C THR A 90 -8.20 -0.32 -12.38
N VAL A 91 -8.56 0.53 -11.41
CA VAL A 91 -8.52 0.19 -10.00
C VAL A 91 -9.87 -0.44 -9.65
N ARG A 92 -9.82 -1.65 -9.11
CA ARG A 92 -11.00 -2.38 -8.66
C ARG A 92 -10.93 -2.61 -7.17
N VAL A 93 -11.99 -2.23 -6.47
CA VAL A 93 -12.10 -2.37 -5.02
C VAL A 93 -13.19 -3.37 -4.69
N ARG A 94 -12.82 -4.42 -3.96
CA ARG A 94 -13.72 -5.49 -3.52
C ARG A 94 -13.86 -5.48 -2.01
N ASP A 95 -15.05 -5.81 -1.53
CA ASP A 95 -15.26 -6.18 -0.13
C ASP A 95 -14.41 -7.41 0.18
N ALA A 96 -13.59 -7.34 1.23
CA ALA A 96 -12.67 -8.41 1.54
C ALA A 96 -13.40 -9.69 1.99
N ALA A 97 -14.56 -9.57 2.65
CA ALA A 97 -15.30 -10.71 3.19
C ALA A 97 -16.14 -11.42 2.13
N THR A 98 -16.80 -10.67 1.25
CA THR A 98 -17.74 -11.22 0.24
C THR A 98 -17.12 -11.36 -1.15
N GLY A 99 -16.08 -10.58 -1.45
CA GLY A 99 -15.50 -10.49 -2.79
C GLY A 99 -16.33 -9.63 -3.75
N GLU A 100 -17.46 -9.09 -3.31
CA GLU A 100 -18.30 -8.21 -4.13
C GLU A 100 -17.54 -6.94 -4.49
N VAL A 101 -17.68 -6.51 -5.74
CA VAL A 101 -17.10 -5.24 -6.20
C VAL A 101 -17.86 -4.09 -5.54
N ARG A 102 -17.13 -3.24 -4.82
CA ARG A 102 -17.67 -1.99 -4.28
C ARG A 102 -17.66 -0.89 -5.33
N TRP A 103 -16.56 -0.81 -6.08
CA TRP A 103 -16.44 0.09 -7.22
C TRP A 103 -15.27 -0.27 -8.13
N THR A 104 -15.33 0.25 -9.36
CA THR A 104 -14.28 0.20 -10.37
C THR A 104 -14.02 1.62 -10.88
N SER A 105 -12.75 1.99 -11.05
CA SER A 105 -12.39 3.30 -11.59
C SER A 105 -12.72 3.42 -13.08
N ALA A 106 -12.77 4.66 -13.57
CA ALA A 106 -12.50 4.91 -14.99
C ALA A 106 -11.09 4.41 -15.37
N ALA A 107 -10.82 4.25 -16.67
CA ALA A 107 -9.52 3.77 -17.13
C ALA A 107 -8.40 4.76 -16.78
N TYR A 108 -7.46 4.31 -15.95
CA TYR A 108 -6.17 4.93 -15.70
C TYR A 108 -5.30 4.77 -16.95
N ARG A 109 -4.94 5.90 -17.57
CA ARG A 109 -4.01 5.91 -18.70
C ARG A 109 -2.60 6.11 -18.19
N VAL A 110 -1.80 5.04 -18.26
CA VAL A 110 -0.37 5.12 -17.97
C VAL A 110 0.30 6.19 -18.83
N PRO A 111 1.21 7.00 -18.26
CA PRO A 111 2.04 7.88 -19.06
C PRO A 111 2.77 7.10 -20.15
N ALA A 112 3.06 7.76 -21.27
CA ALA A 112 3.84 7.15 -22.35
C ALA A 112 5.22 6.72 -21.80
N THR A 113 5.75 5.60 -22.25
CA THR A 113 7.11 5.17 -21.92
C THR A 113 7.93 5.12 -23.20
N ASP A 114 9.24 5.34 -23.10
CA ASP A 114 10.16 5.13 -24.24
C ASP A 114 9.96 3.69 -24.76
N PRO A 115 9.55 3.48 -26.02
CA PRO A 115 9.35 2.15 -26.59
C PRO A 115 10.64 1.34 -26.67
N ASP A 116 11.80 1.99 -26.63
CA ASP A 116 13.12 1.36 -26.65
C ASP A 116 13.69 1.14 -25.22
N ALA A 117 13.00 1.62 -24.17
CA ALA A 117 13.40 1.33 -22.80
C ALA A 117 13.20 -0.16 -22.48
N PRO A 118 14.17 -0.81 -21.82
CA PRO A 118 14.00 -2.20 -21.39
C PRO A 118 12.87 -2.31 -20.37
N GLY A 119 11.84 -3.08 -20.72
CA GLY A 119 10.59 -3.22 -19.95
C GLY A 119 9.46 -2.42 -20.59
N GLY A 120 8.36 -3.10 -20.95
CA GLY A 120 7.16 -2.44 -21.49
C GLY A 120 6.51 -1.48 -20.47
N PRO A 121 5.42 -0.79 -20.84
CA PRO A 121 4.75 0.15 -19.94
C PRO A 121 4.40 -0.52 -18.62
N ALA A 122 4.97 -0.01 -17.53
CA ALA A 122 4.71 -0.52 -16.18
C ALA A 122 3.23 -0.34 -15.83
N ALA A 123 2.63 -1.37 -15.23
CA ALA A 123 1.30 -1.23 -14.66
C ALA A 123 1.33 -0.17 -13.55
N PRO A 124 0.22 0.57 -13.35
CA PRO A 124 0.16 1.49 -12.23
C PRO A 124 0.28 0.71 -10.92
N ARG A 125 1.05 1.30 -10.01
CA ARG A 125 1.20 0.86 -8.62
C ARG A 125 0.08 1.45 -7.79
N LEU A 126 -0.23 0.81 -6.67
CA LEU A 126 -1.31 1.23 -5.77
C LEU A 126 -0.77 1.50 -4.37
N THR A 127 -1.14 2.64 -3.79
CA THR A 127 -0.77 3.00 -2.41
C THR A 127 -2.02 3.46 -1.66
N ALA A 128 -2.28 2.83 -0.51
CA ALA A 128 -3.31 3.28 0.42
C ALA A 128 -2.70 4.25 1.43
N VAL A 129 -3.38 5.38 1.67
CA VAL A 129 -2.94 6.42 2.61
C VAL A 129 -4.13 6.85 3.44
N ARG A 130 -3.96 6.88 4.76
CA ARG A 130 -4.95 7.44 5.67
C ARG A 130 -4.61 8.87 6.03
N GLN A 131 -5.39 9.81 5.52
CA GLN A 131 -5.23 11.24 5.76
C GLN A 131 -6.43 11.74 6.58
N GLY A 132 -6.20 12.02 7.86
CA GLY A 132 -7.27 12.36 8.80
C GLY A 132 -8.18 11.15 9.08
N ASP A 133 -9.48 11.34 8.95
CA ASP A 133 -10.53 10.33 9.10
C ASP A 133 -10.85 9.58 7.80
N ARG A 134 -10.17 9.91 6.70
CA ARG A 134 -10.42 9.33 5.37
C ARG A 134 -9.25 8.50 4.90
N THR A 135 -9.57 7.45 4.15
CA THR A 135 -8.60 6.63 3.43
C THR A 135 -8.74 6.87 1.93
N TYR A 136 -7.61 7.05 1.29
CA TYR A 136 -7.49 7.25 -0.15
C TYR A 136 -6.65 6.13 -0.76
N LEU A 137 -6.97 5.79 -2.00
CA LEU A 137 -6.14 5.00 -2.89
C LEU A 137 -5.49 5.92 -3.91
N ALA A 138 -4.18 5.85 -4.04
CA ALA A 138 -3.43 6.53 -5.08
C ALA A 138 -2.92 5.50 -6.09
N ALA A 139 -3.46 5.52 -7.31
CA ALA A 139 -2.91 4.78 -8.44
C ALA A 139 -1.88 5.65 -9.13
N TRP A 140 -0.67 5.13 -9.34
CA TRP A 140 0.42 5.95 -9.88
C TRP A 140 1.34 5.19 -10.81
N ALA A 141 1.87 5.89 -11.80
CA ALA A 141 2.84 5.35 -12.74
C ALA A 141 3.80 6.45 -13.19
N VAL A 142 5.01 6.04 -13.58
CA VAL A 142 6.04 6.91 -14.14
C VAL A 142 6.08 6.72 -15.64
N GLY A 143 6.28 7.80 -16.38
CA GLY A 143 6.69 7.73 -17.77
C GLY A 143 7.12 9.09 -18.29
N GLU A 144 7.22 9.22 -19.60
CA GLU A 144 7.67 10.42 -20.29
C GLU A 144 6.68 11.57 -20.18
N ARG A 145 7.25 12.77 -20.19
CA ARG A 145 6.47 14.00 -20.37
C ARG A 145 6.07 14.16 -21.83
N THR A 146 4.79 14.41 -22.06
CA THR A 146 4.25 14.66 -23.39
C THR A 146 4.04 16.16 -23.69
N ASP A 147 4.44 17.05 -22.78
CA ASP A 147 4.16 18.49 -22.87
C ASP A 147 5.22 19.30 -23.64
N GLY A 148 6.23 18.64 -24.23
CA GLY A 148 7.19 19.26 -25.14
C GLY A 148 8.13 20.30 -24.50
N ALA A 149 8.17 20.39 -23.17
CA ALA A 149 9.04 21.31 -22.47
C ALA A 149 10.51 20.86 -22.60
N LEU A 150 11.41 21.79 -22.98
CA LEU A 150 12.87 21.59 -23.04
C LEU A 150 13.52 21.46 -21.64
N SER A 151 12.77 20.99 -20.65
CA SER A 151 13.21 20.93 -19.26
C SER A 151 14.17 19.74 -19.04
N LYS A 152 14.94 19.78 -17.95
CA LYS A 152 15.79 18.66 -17.53
C LYS A 152 14.98 17.47 -17.00
N GLU A 153 13.75 17.71 -16.58
CA GLU A 153 12.80 16.70 -16.11
C GLU A 153 12.09 16.14 -17.34
N LYS A 154 12.54 14.99 -17.82
CA LYS A 154 11.98 14.33 -19.01
C LYS A 154 10.82 13.38 -18.68
N GLU A 155 10.63 13.10 -17.40
CA GLU A 155 9.64 12.15 -16.90
C GLU A 155 8.62 12.83 -16.00
N THR A 156 7.51 12.15 -15.79
CA THR A 156 6.42 12.57 -14.93
C THR A 156 5.89 11.38 -14.16
N VAL A 157 5.53 11.61 -12.90
CA VAL A 157 4.70 10.71 -12.13
C VAL A 157 3.27 11.19 -12.30
N ARG A 158 2.41 10.35 -12.89
CA ARG A 158 0.96 10.56 -12.88
C ARG A 158 0.39 9.84 -11.67
N ILE A 159 -0.51 10.50 -10.96
CA ILE A 159 -1.20 9.97 -9.78
C ILE A 159 -2.68 10.27 -9.94
N GLU A 160 -3.51 9.26 -9.79
CA GLU A 160 -4.96 9.39 -9.71
C GLU A 160 -5.42 8.99 -8.31
N VAL A 161 -6.16 9.90 -7.67
CA VAL A 161 -6.56 9.77 -6.26
C VAL A 161 -8.03 9.39 -6.19
N TYR A 162 -8.32 8.30 -5.48
CA TYR A 162 -9.66 7.77 -5.29
C TYR A 162 -9.99 7.69 -3.80
N PRO A 163 -11.17 8.14 -3.35
CA PRO A 163 -11.61 7.87 -1.99
C PRO A 163 -11.97 6.38 -1.86
N LEU A 164 -11.55 5.73 -0.76
CA LEU A 164 -11.77 4.29 -0.59
C LEU A 164 -13.26 3.93 -0.55
N ASP A 165 -14.09 4.84 -0.02
CA ASP A 165 -15.54 4.74 0.15
C ASP A 165 -16.35 5.19 -1.08
N ALA A 166 -15.71 5.28 -2.26
CA ALA A 166 -16.42 5.50 -3.51
C ALA A 166 -17.44 4.37 -3.83
N SER A 167 -18.24 4.57 -4.87
CA SER A 167 -19.23 3.59 -5.34
C SER A 167 -19.47 3.73 -6.85
N GLY A 168 -19.69 2.61 -7.55
CA GLY A 168 -20.06 2.57 -8.96
C GLY A 168 -19.00 1.99 -9.89
N ASP A 169 -19.32 1.84 -11.17
CA ASP A 169 -18.54 1.04 -12.14
C ASP A 169 -17.59 1.85 -13.03
N SER A 170 -17.52 3.16 -12.84
CA SER A 170 -16.63 4.06 -13.58
C SER A 170 -16.34 5.32 -12.75
N VAL A 171 -15.77 5.10 -11.57
CA VAL A 171 -15.44 6.18 -10.63
C VAL A 171 -14.34 7.04 -11.24
N ALA A 172 -14.61 8.33 -11.42
CA ALA A 172 -13.58 9.30 -11.81
C ALA A 172 -12.65 9.59 -10.62
N PRO A 173 -11.36 9.86 -10.85
CA PRO A 173 -10.47 10.28 -9.78
C PRO A 173 -10.95 11.58 -9.15
N LEU A 174 -10.83 11.69 -7.83
CA LEU A 174 -11.04 12.93 -7.10
C LEU A 174 -10.04 14.00 -7.55
N HIS A 175 -8.79 13.57 -7.77
CA HIS A 175 -7.70 14.42 -8.26
C HIS A 175 -6.83 13.64 -9.24
N GLU A 176 -6.42 14.32 -10.32
CA GLU A 176 -5.34 13.88 -11.20
C GLU A 176 -4.14 14.80 -10.96
N VAL A 177 -3.01 14.21 -10.59
CA VAL A 177 -1.79 14.93 -10.22
C VAL A 177 -0.66 14.48 -11.14
N GLN A 178 0.12 15.44 -11.63
CA GLN A 178 1.33 15.18 -12.42
C GLN A 178 2.53 15.88 -11.80
N ILE A 179 3.58 15.12 -11.53
CA ILE A 179 4.79 15.62 -10.89
C ILE A 179 5.96 15.39 -11.85
N PRO A 180 6.56 16.46 -12.42
CA PRO A 180 7.80 16.33 -13.17
C PRO A 180 8.89 15.70 -12.29
N VAL A 181 9.61 14.72 -12.84
CA VAL A 181 10.72 14.04 -12.16
C VAL A 181 11.88 13.80 -13.12
N ASN A 182 13.03 13.44 -12.55
CA ASN A 182 14.20 12.98 -13.28
C ASN A 182 14.72 11.72 -12.58
N THR A 183 14.56 10.55 -13.20
CA THR A 183 14.89 9.25 -12.60
C THR A 183 16.24 8.69 -13.06
N GLN A 184 17.12 9.52 -13.63
CA GLN A 184 18.45 9.11 -14.14
C GLN A 184 19.28 8.27 -13.15
N GLU A 185 19.13 8.50 -11.84
CA GLU A 185 19.92 7.81 -10.79
C GLU A 185 19.10 6.83 -9.94
N GLY A 186 17.83 6.59 -10.28
CA GLY A 186 16.98 5.63 -9.56
C GLY A 186 15.49 5.83 -9.79
N SER A 187 14.71 4.80 -9.46
CA SER A 187 13.27 4.80 -9.67
C SER A 187 12.52 5.68 -8.67
N VAL A 188 11.34 6.15 -9.07
CA VAL A 188 10.39 6.78 -8.16
C VAL A 188 9.81 5.72 -7.24
N GLN A 189 9.73 6.06 -5.95
CA GLN A 189 8.99 5.33 -4.94
C GLN A 189 7.89 6.23 -4.39
N ALA A 190 6.70 5.67 -4.18
CA ALA A 190 5.63 6.34 -3.47
C ALA A 190 5.15 5.43 -2.34
N ARG A 191 4.88 6.03 -1.18
CA ARG A 191 4.42 5.30 0.01
C ARG A 191 3.50 6.16 0.85
N ASP A 192 2.88 5.52 1.83
CA ASP A 192 2.21 6.22 2.92
C ASP A 192 3.21 7.15 3.62
N GLY A 193 2.93 8.45 3.53
CA GLY A 193 3.66 9.51 4.20
C GLY A 193 3.00 9.93 5.52
N GLY A 194 1.82 9.40 5.84
CA GLY A 194 0.96 9.86 6.92
C GLY A 194 -0.13 10.78 6.39
N ALA A 195 0.03 12.10 6.56
CA ALA A 195 -0.93 13.10 6.10
C ALA A 195 -0.85 13.38 4.58
N GLY A 196 -0.42 12.41 3.78
CA GLY A 196 -0.31 12.51 2.33
C GLY A 196 0.51 11.38 1.71
N LEU A 197 0.47 11.26 0.38
CA LEU A 197 1.35 10.35 -0.36
C LEU A 197 2.74 10.97 -0.47
N LEU A 198 3.77 10.29 0.04
CA LEU A 198 5.14 10.76 -0.06
C LEU A 198 5.86 10.07 -1.21
N LEU A 199 6.33 10.87 -2.17
CA LEU A 199 7.15 10.45 -3.29
C LEU A 199 8.62 10.70 -3.00
N SER A 200 9.46 9.86 -3.58
CA SER A 200 10.89 10.04 -3.60
C SER A 200 11.55 9.48 -4.84
N TRP A 201 12.59 10.16 -5.31
CA TRP A 201 13.39 9.73 -6.45
C TRP A 201 14.81 10.27 -6.30
N ARG A 202 15.74 9.63 -6.99
CA ARG A 202 17.16 10.02 -7.00
C ARG A 202 17.52 10.58 -8.37
N SER A 203 18.15 11.75 -8.34
CA SER A 203 18.88 12.33 -9.48
C SER A 203 20.23 12.81 -8.95
N ALA A 204 20.73 14.00 -9.31
CA ALA A 204 21.92 14.63 -8.72
C ALA A 204 21.79 14.93 -7.19
N GLY A 205 20.77 14.40 -6.53
CA GLY A 205 20.42 14.50 -5.12
C GLY A 205 19.17 13.68 -4.80
N ASP A 206 18.82 13.62 -3.51
CA ASP A 206 17.58 13.00 -3.04
C ASP A 206 16.44 14.01 -3.07
N HIS A 207 15.39 13.68 -3.81
CA HIS A 207 14.22 14.54 -3.92
C HIS A 207 13.01 13.91 -3.24
N ARG A 208 12.17 14.78 -2.67
CA ARG A 208 10.90 14.38 -2.05
C ARG A 208 9.78 15.31 -2.50
N ALA A 209 8.60 14.75 -2.66
CA ALA A 209 7.37 15.52 -2.82
C ALA A 209 6.23 14.85 -2.06
N ALA A 210 5.35 15.63 -1.46
CA ALA A 210 4.12 15.12 -0.87
C ALA A 210 2.92 15.57 -1.69
N VAL A 211 1.95 14.66 -1.83
CA VAL A 211 0.63 14.96 -2.39
C VAL A 211 -0.39 14.89 -1.27
N ASP A 212 -1.07 16.01 -1.03
CA ASP A 212 -2.29 16.04 -0.23
C ASP A 212 -3.41 15.40 -1.04
N LEU A 213 -3.93 14.26 -0.58
CA LEU A 213 -4.88 13.45 -1.34
C LEU A 213 -6.31 14.02 -1.25
N GLY A 214 -6.59 14.86 -0.26
CA GLY A 214 -7.85 15.57 -0.14
C GLY A 214 -8.00 16.72 -1.14
N THR A 215 -6.90 17.38 -1.50
CA THR A 215 -6.87 18.63 -2.29
C THR A 215 -6.12 18.52 -3.62
N GLY A 216 -5.34 17.47 -3.83
CA GLY A 216 -4.47 17.30 -5.00
C GLY A 216 -3.23 18.19 -4.99
N ARG A 217 -2.98 18.93 -3.89
CA ARG A 217 -1.84 19.85 -3.78
C ARG A 217 -0.53 19.08 -3.68
N VAL A 218 0.44 19.49 -4.48
CA VAL A 218 1.82 18.98 -4.44
C VAL A 218 2.71 19.96 -3.68
N THR A 219 3.46 19.46 -2.72
CA THR A 219 4.54 20.19 -2.04
C THR A 219 5.86 19.49 -2.31
N ARG A 220 6.81 20.19 -2.96
CA ARG A 220 8.17 19.69 -3.16
C ARG A 220 9.07 20.10 -1.99
N TYR A 221 9.98 19.20 -1.62
CA TYR A 221 10.94 19.40 -0.54
C TYR A 221 12.36 19.20 -1.09
N ASP A 222 12.81 20.17 -1.87
CA ASP A 222 14.15 20.14 -2.49
C ASP A 222 15.25 20.64 -1.52
N ASP A 223 14.88 21.37 -0.45
CA ASP A 223 15.77 21.82 0.61
C ASP A 223 15.17 21.48 1.99
N ALA A 224 15.33 20.24 2.42
CA ALA A 224 14.85 19.82 3.74
C ALA A 224 15.72 20.39 4.89
N ALA A 225 16.98 20.74 4.63
CA ALA A 225 17.85 21.36 5.63
C ALA A 225 17.34 22.76 6.02
N GLY A 226 16.90 23.55 5.03
CA GLY A 226 16.28 24.86 5.26
C GLY A 226 14.97 24.83 6.05
N LEU A 227 14.36 23.65 6.24
CA LEU A 227 13.19 23.48 7.11
C LEU A 227 13.55 23.38 8.59
N ILE A 228 14.82 23.14 8.94
CA ILE A 228 15.26 22.99 10.32
C ILE A 228 15.75 24.34 10.83
N PRO A 229 15.09 24.95 11.84
CA PRO A 229 15.55 26.21 12.42
C PRO A 229 16.97 26.10 12.98
N ASP A 230 17.76 27.16 12.78
CA ASP A 230 19.13 27.31 13.29
C ASP A 230 20.12 26.21 12.88
N CYS A 231 19.85 25.50 11.77
CA CYS A 231 20.78 24.49 11.30
C CYS A 231 21.98 25.08 10.55
N ASP A 232 23.17 24.97 11.16
CA ASP A 232 24.41 25.18 10.42
C ASP A 232 24.65 24.03 9.42
N SER A 233 25.21 24.39 8.26
CA SER A 233 25.09 23.61 7.02
C SER A 233 25.74 22.22 7.03
N ALA A 234 26.62 21.93 7.99
CA ALA A 234 27.27 20.62 8.08
C ALA A 234 26.39 19.57 8.77
N MET A 235 25.58 19.98 9.76
CA MET A 235 24.78 19.05 10.56
C MET A 235 23.48 18.60 9.89
N CYS A 236 22.90 19.45 9.04
CA CYS A 236 21.71 19.12 8.26
C CYS A 236 22.03 18.67 6.83
N ALA A 237 23.31 18.52 6.48
CA ALA A 237 23.70 17.94 5.21
C ALA A 237 23.06 16.54 5.07
N GLY A 238 22.40 16.30 3.93
CA GLY A 238 21.68 15.05 3.68
C GLY A 238 20.35 14.90 4.44
N SER A 239 19.80 15.98 4.99
CA SER A 239 18.43 15.95 5.52
C SER A 239 17.42 15.72 4.41
N THR A 240 16.37 14.96 4.71
CA THR A 240 15.28 14.67 3.77
C THR A 240 13.94 14.61 4.50
N VAL A 241 12.85 14.83 3.77
CA VAL A 241 11.51 14.63 4.31
C VAL A 241 11.17 13.15 4.29
N VAL A 242 10.92 12.57 5.47
CA VAL A 242 10.68 11.14 5.69
C VAL A 242 9.22 10.82 6.03
N ALA A 243 8.41 11.81 6.36
CA ALA A 243 6.95 11.67 6.53
C ALA A 243 6.30 13.06 6.47
N VAL A 244 4.98 13.11 6.54
CA VAL A 244 4.19 14.34 6.58
C VAL A 244 3.14 14.19 7.67
N THR A 245 3.09 15.17 8.56
CA THR A 245 2.04 15.30 9.58
C THR A 245 1.05 16.39 9.15
N PRO A 246 -0.13 16.51 9.79
CA PRO A 246 -1.02 17.64 9.57
C PRO A 246 -0.37 19.00 9.83
N ASP A 247 0.62 19.06 10.74
CA ASP A 247 1.28 20.30 11.16
C ASP A 247 2.55 20.62 10.34
N GLY A 248 3.00 19.70 9.49
CA GLY A 248 4.19 19.89 8.66
C GLY A 248 4.98 18.62 8.35
N PRO A 249 6.05 18.73 7.55
CA PRO A 249 6.89 17.59 7.19
C PRO A 249 7.69 17.08 8.39
N VAL A 250 7.88 15.77 8.45
CA VAL A 250 8.88 15.14 9.33
C VAL A 250 10.21 15.12 8.56
N VAL A 251 11.22 15.79 9.11
CA VAL A 251 12.57 15.82 8.57
C VAL A 251 13.43 14.78 9.31
N GLY A 252 14.16 13.97 8.55
CA GLY A 252 15.17 13.04 9.05
C GLY A 252 16.52 13.34 8.41
N GLY A 253 17.61 13.18 9.18
CA GLY A 253 18.98 13.43 8.72
C GLY A 253 19.72 12.17 8.29
N ALA A 254 20.68 12.30 7.36
CA ALA A 254 21.67 11.27 7.09
C ALA A 254 22.53 10.96 8.34
N SER A 255 22.81 12.00 9.13
CA SER A 255 23.46 11.90 10.45
C SER A 255 22.46 11.58 11.58
N GLY A 256 21.33 10.98 11.24
CA GLY A 256 20.22 10.62 12.14
C GLY A 256 19.40 11.82 12.63
N GLY A 257 18.56 11.56 13.63
CA GLY A 257 17.57 12.51 14.16
C GLY A 257 16.30 12.54 13.32
N ILE A 258 15.16 12.69 14.00
CA ILE A 258 13.84 12.85 13.38
C ILE A 258 13.10 13.97 14.09
N ARG A 259 12.38 14.82 13.34
CA ARG A 259 11.63 15.94 13.94
C ARG A 259 10.57 16.50 13.01
N VAL A 260 9.56 17.13 13.59
CA VAL A 260 8.69 18.09 12.90
C VAL A 260 9.19 19.49 13.23
N PRO A 261 9.59 20.33 12.25
CA PRO A 261 9.97 21.71 12.53
C PRO A 261 8.86 22.48 13.27
N GLY A 262 9.18 23.01 14.45
CA GLY A 262 8.22 23.69 15.33
C GLY A 262 7.25 22.77 16.08
N GLY A 263 7.40 21.45 15.94
CA GLY A 263 6.63 20.42 16.64
C GLY A 263 7.49 19.57 17.56
N TRP A 264 7.30 18.25 17.54
CA TRP A 264 8.09 17.30 18.33
C TRP A 264 9.47 17.03 17.70
N SER A 265 10.45 16.71 18.55
CA SER A 265 11.77 16.23 18.13
C SER A 265 12.06 14.83 18.66
N GLY A 266 12.98 14.12 18.02
CA GLY A 266 13.43 12.80 18.44
C GLY A 266 13.94 12.75 19.88
N GLU A 267 14.50 13.86 20.39
CA GLU A 267 14.93 13.97 21.79
C GLU A 267 13.76 13.94 22.76
N ASP A 268 12.62 14.54 22.39
CA ASP A 268 11.42 14.64 23.23
C ASP A 268 10.63 13.33 23.27
N ILE A 269 10.75 12.51 22.21
CA ILE A 269 9.92 11.33 22.01
C ILE A 269 10.69 10.01 22.18
N ALA A 270 11.99 10.06 22.44
CA ALA A 270 12.84 8.89 22.50
C ALA A 270 12.30 7.89 23.57
N PRO A 271 12.22 6.59 23.27
CA PRO A 271 11.83 5.59 24.26
C PRO A 271 12.88 5.45 25.36
N GLU A 272 12.51 4.87 26.50
CA GLU A 272 13.47 4.57 27.57
C GLU A 272 14.61 3.65 27.08
N GLY A 273 15.81 3.84 27.64
CA GLY A 273 16.96 2.99 27.36
C GLY A 273 17.76 3.35 26.10
N VAL A 274 17.50 4.51 25.48
CA VAL A 274 18.24 5.01 24.31
C VAL A 274 19.11 6.22 24.66
N GLU A 275 20.12 6.48 23.83
CA GLU A 275 20.88 7.74 23.93
C GLU A 275 20.02 8.89 23.40
N THR A 276 19.71 9.88 24.24
CA THR A 276 19.02 11.10 23.81
C THR A 276 20.01 12.10 23.26
N GLY A 277 19.67 12.75 22.14
CA GLY A 277 20.53 13.71 21.48
C GLY A 277 21.60 13.04 20.62
N ARG A 278 22.87 13.45 20.79
CA ARG A 278 23.99 12.88 20.03
C ARG A 278 24.45 11.58 20.65
N THR A 279 24.62 10.57 19.80
CA THR A 279 25.15 9.28 20.22
C THR A 279 26.63 9.40 20.56
N PHE A 280 27.06 8.75 21.64
CA PHE A 280 28.45 8.84 22.14
C PHE A 280 29.45 8.23 21.15
N VAL A 281 29.02 7.22 20.40
CA VAL A 281 29.88 6.42 19.52
C VAL A 281 30.18 7.13 18.19
N SER A 282 29.17 7.70 17.53
CA SER A 282 29.34 8.33 16.20
C SER A 282 29.16 9.84 16.21
N GLY A 283 28.63 10.45 17.28
CA GLY A 283 28.30 11.87 17.32
C GLY A 283 27.07 12.27 16.49
N GLU A 284 26.40 11.29 15.88
CA GLU A 284 25.15 11.42 15.11
C GLU A 284 23.96 11.62 16.04
N GLN A 285 22.91 12.29 15.55
CA GLN A 285 21.64 12.37 16.28
C GLN A 285 20.96 10.99 16.29
N ASN A 286 20.43 10.59 17.44
CA ASN A 286 19.75 9.31 17.55
C ASN A 286 18.32 9.37 16.97
N GLY A 287 17.83 8.23 16.51
CA GLY A 287 16.49 8.09 15.93
C GLY A 287 16.49 8.11 14.40
N THR A 288 15.83 7.13 13.80
CA THR A 288 15.59 7.04 12.35
C THR A 288 14.16 6.53 12.12
N LEU A 289 13.38 7.22 11.30
CA LEU A 289 12.06 6.76 10.89
C LEU A 289 12.22 5.62 9.88
N ALA A 290 11.66 4.46 10.20
CA ALA A 290 11.78 3.24 9.41
C ALA A 290 10.52 2.95 8.56
N GLY A 291 9.38 3.54 8.89
CA GLY A 291 8.15 3.35 8.11
C GLY A 291 6.95 4.10 8.69
N VAL A 292 5.95 4.35 7.86
CA VAL A 292 4.68 4.97 8.25
C VAL A 292 3.53 4.10 7.78
N ARG A 293 2.54 3.92 8.66
CA ARG A 293 1.28 3.26 8.32
C ARG A 293 0.21 3.75 9.26
N ASP A 294 -0.96 4.08 8.73
CA ASP A 294 -2.15 4.27 9.55
C ASP A 294 -1.94 5.36 10.65
N GLY A 295 -1.36 6.50 10.27
CA GLY A 295 -1.09 7.60 11.19
C GLY A 295 -0.09 7.29 12.30
N MET A 296 0.58 6.15 12.24
CA MET A 296 1.66 5.74 13.12
C MET A 296 2.97 5.66 12.34
N PHE A 297 4.09 5.81 13.03
CA PHE A 297 5.40 5.51 12.45
C PHE A 297 6.21 4.56 13.33
N VAL A 298 7.07 3.79 12.68
CA VAL A 298 8.09 2.97 13.33
C VAL A 298 9.42 3.72 13.29
N ALA A 299 10.13 3.73 14.42
CA ALA A 299 11.46 4.31 14.53
C ALA A 299 12.46 3.32 15.14
N ARG A 300 13.72 3.47 14.74
CA ARG A 300 14.88 2.76 15.28
C ARG A 300 15.78 3.75 16.02
N TRP A 301 16.29 3.33 17.16
CA TRP A 301 17.14 4.11 18.06
C TRP A 301 18.32 3.27 18.50
N ARG A 302 19.52 3.85 18.58
CA ARG A 302 20.65 3.21 19.26
C ARG A 302 20.39 3.14 20.76
N ALA A 303 20.60 1.98 21.35
CA ALA A 303 20.48 1.77 22.79
C ALA A 303 21.61 2.50 23.55
N ALA A 304 21.33 2.91 24.79
CA ALA A 304 22.32 3.56 25.64
C ALA A 304 23.47 2.62 26.01
N GLY A 305 24.71 3.06 25.79
CA GLY A 305 25.90 2.32 26.23
C GLY A 305 26.22 1.06 25.41
N SER A 306 25.56 0.85 24.27
CA SER A 306 25.85 -0.24 23.33
C SER A 306 25.91 0.29 21.89
N ALA A 307 27.03 0.09 21.22
CA ALA A 307 27.21 0.54 19.84
C ALA A 307 26.44 -0.32 18.80
N GLY A 308 25.97 -1.51 19.18
CA GLY A 308 25.38 -2.48 18.26
C GLY A 308 23.98 -2.94 18.65
N SER A 309 23.37 -2.34 19.69
CA SER A 309 22.02 -2.71 20.12
C SER A 309 21.02 -1.62 19.77
N TYR A 310 19.83 -2.02 19.35
CA TYR A 310 18.78 -1.10 18.95
C TYR A 310 17.53 -1.25 19.80
N VAL A 311 16.90 -0.11 20.08
CA VAL A 311 15.52 -0.04 20.52
C VAL A 311 14.68 0.34 19.32
N TRP A 312 13.59 -0.39 19.12
CA TRP A 312 12.60 -0.12 18.10
C TRP A 312 11.31 0.35 18.78
N SER A 313 10.61 1.28 18.15
CA SER A 313 9.38 1.82 18.71
C SER A 313 8.34 2.18 17.66
N ALA A 314 7.09 2.17 18.08
CA ALA A 314 5.94 2.69 17.34
C ALA A 314 5.44 3.97 18.02
N HIS A 315 5.08 4.97 17.21
CA HIS A 315 4.67 6.30 17.66
C HIS A 315 3.42 6.77 16.92
N ASP A 316 2.63 7.62 17.57
CA ASP A 316 1.63 8.45 16.91
C ASP A 316 2.34 9.51 16.06
N LEU A 317 2.01 9.60 14.76
CA LEU A 317 2.74 10.46 13.84
C LEU A 317 2.50 11.96 14.09
N ALA A 318 1.28 12.34 14.48
CA ALA A 318 0.94 13.74 14.69
C ALA A 318 1.66 14.31 15.92
N SER A 319 1.60 13.59 17.04
CA SER A 319 2.13 14.05 18.32
C SER A 319 3.54 13.56 18.65
N GLY A 320 4.04 12.54 17.95
CA GLY A 320 5.28 11.85 18.28
C GLY A 320 5.17 10.95 19.52
N ARG A 321 3.99 10.87 20.16
CA ARG A 321 3.76 10.09 21.39
C ARG A 321 4.14 8.63 21.19
N LEU A 322 4.98 8.10 22.08
CA LEU A 322 5.33 6.68 22.12
C LEU A 322 4.09 5.81 22.35
N LEU A 323 3.90 4.82 21.48
CA LEU A 323 2.79 3.86 21.56
C LEU A 323 3.27 2.48 22.03
N ALA A 324 4.46 2.05 21.62
CA ALA A 324 5.08 0.80 22.05
C ALA A 324 6.58 0.81 21.77
N SER A 325 7.36 0.01 22.49
CA SER A 325 8.78 -0.20 22.21
C SER A 325 9.25 -1.62 22.53
N THR A 326 10.38 -2.01 21.94
CA THR A 326 11.11 -3.23 22.26
C THR A 326 12.59 -3.06 21.94
N VAL A 327 13.45 -3.74 22.68
CA VAL A 327 14.83 -3.98 22.22
C VAL A 327 14.77 -5.00 21.08
N CYS A 328 15.47 -4.72 19.98
CA CYS A 328 15.64 -5.69 18.91
C CYS A 328 16.92 -5.37 18.15
N ASP A 329 17.89 -6.28 18.19
CA ASP A 329 19.18 -6.14 17.51
C ASP A 329 19.02 -6.51 16.03
N ASP A 330 18.24 -5.68 15.33
CA ASP A 330 18.02 -5.69 13.89
C ASP A 330 18.27 -4.28 13.37
N ASP A 331 19.14 -4.18 12.36
CA ASP A 331 19.41 -2.90 11.70
C ASP A 331 18.19 -2.42 10.91
N GLY A 332 17.27 -3.31 10.55
CA GLY A 332 16.08 -2.98 9.77
C GLY A 332 16.41 -2.55 8.34
N PRO A 333 15.44 -1.95 7.62
CA PRO A 333 15.65 -1.55 6.23
C PRO A 333 16.45 -0.24 6.14
N ASP A 334 17.36 -0.16 5.17
CA ASP A 334 18.13 1.06 4.87
C ASP A 334 17.24 2.25 4.44
N THR A 335 16.06 1.94 3.90
CA THR A 335 15.09 2.95 3.45
C THR A 335 13.73 2.72 4.09
N PRO A 336 12.96 3.79 4.35
CA PRO A 336 11.64 3.64 4.95
C PRO A 336 10.76 2.70 4.13
N SER A 337 10.33 1.61 4.78
CA SER A 337 9.50 0.55 4.18
C SER A 337 8.09 0.62 4.75
N ALA A 338 7.11 0.01 4.09
CA ALA A 338 5.72 0.03 4.55
C ALA A 338 5.52 -0.96 5.73
N PRO A 339 5.21 -0.49 6.95
CA PRO A 339 4.77 -1.37 8.02
C PRO A 339 3.46 -2.07 7.67
N VAL A 340 3.28 -3.27 8.19
CA VAL A 340 2.02 -4.01 8.11
C VAL A 340 1.21 -3.77 9.38
N ALA A 341 -0.09 -3.50 9.24
CA ALA A 341 -0.97 -3.25 10.37
C ALA A 341 -2.03 -4.34 10.49
N SER A 342 -2.49 -4.61 11.71
CA SER A 342 -3.68 -5.43 11.89
C SER A 342 -4.94 -4.68 11.43
N PRO A 343 -6.01 -5.39 11.04
CA PRO A 343 -7.23 -4.76 10.56
C PRO A 343 -7.79 -3.65 11.47
N ASN A 344 -7.73 -3.83 12.79
CA ASN A 344 -8.18 -2.82 13.75
C ASN A 344 -7.12 -1.77 14.13
N GLY A 345 -5.93 -1.82 13.54
CA GLY A 345 -4.83 -0.87 13.79
C GLY A 345 -4.16 -0.99 15.16
N THR A 346 -4.44 -2.04 15.95
CA THR A 346 -3.84 -2.23 17.29
C THR A 346 -2.52 -2.99 17.29
N ARG A 347 -2.12 -3.52 16.13
CA ARG A 347 -0.83 -4.18 15.93
C ARG A 347 -0.12 -3.59 14.72
N LEU A 348 1.21 -3.55 14.80
CA LEU A 348 2.08 -3.04 13.75
C LEU A 348 3.30 -3.94 13.62
N GLY A 349 3.71 -4.28 12.41
CA GLY A 349 4.92 -5.05 12.13
C GLY A 349 5.78 -4.37 11.08
N LEU A 350 7.10 -4.45 11.23
CA LEU A 350 8.05 -4.00 10.22
C LEU A 350 9.33 -4.83 10.34
N GLY A 351 9.76 -5.49 9.26
CA GLY A 351 10.94 -6.36 9.32
C GLY A 351 10.79 -7.40 10.43
N ALA A 352 11.76 -7.41 11.36
CA ALA A 352 11.80 -8.34 12.48
C ALA A 352 11.12 -7.83 13.76
N VAL A 353 10.41 -6.69 13.75
CA VAL A 353 9.71 -6.18 14.92
C VAL A 353 8.19 -6.26 14.80
N LEU A 354 7.55 -6.63 15.92
CA LEU A 354 6.10 -6.70 16.05
C LEU A 354 5.66 -5.93 17.29
N PHE A 355 4.70 -5.03 17.16
CA PHE A 355 4.19 -4.16 18.22
C PHE A 355 2.74 -4.46 18.57
N ASP A 356 2.45 -4.41 19.86
CA ASP A 356 1.13 -4.20 20.45
C ASP A 356 1.00 -2.75 20.89
N VAL A 357 0.48 -1.89 20.02
CA VAL A 357 0.34 -0.46 20.36
C VAL A 357 -0.73 -0.21 21.41
N ARG A 358 -1.60 -1.19 21.68
CA ARG A 358 -2.59 -1.09 22.75
C ARG A 358 -1.99 -1.46 24.11
N ALA A 359 -1.16 -2.49 24.17
CA ALA A 359 -0.49 -2.91 25.41
C ALA A 359 0.81 -2.13 25.70
N GLY A 360 1.34 -1.40 24.73
CA GLY A 360 2.60 -0.67 24.89
C GLY A 360 3.86 -1.53 24.73
N THR A 361 3.73 -2.74 24.20
CA THR A 361 4.81 -3.73 24.17
C THR A 361 5.22 -4.06 22.74
N GLY A 362 6.49 -4.36 22.51
CA GLY A 362 6.96 -4.96 21.27
C GLY A 362 7.61 -6.33 21.47
N ARG A 363 7.92 -6.97 20.36
CA ARG A 363 8.60 -8.26 20.29
C ARG A 363 9.63 -8.23 19.17
N CYS A 364 10.84 -8.66 19.51
CA CYS A 364 11.90 -8.91 18.54
C CYS A 364 11.80 -10.31 17.96
N LEU A 365 11.88 -10.41 16.64
CA LEU A 365 11.91 -11.63 15.85
C LEU A 365 13.20 -11.73 15.04
N ALA A 366 14.23 -10.96 15.39
CA ALA A 366 15.54 -11.03 14.77
C ALA A 366 16.18 -12.42 14.96
N ALA A 367 17.18 -12.72 14.15
CA ALA A 367 17.94 -13.95 14.30
C ALA A 367 18.66 -13.95 15.65
N GLU A 368 18.65 -15.10 16.33
CA GLU A 368 19.31 -15.25 17.63
C GLU A 368 19.88 -16.66 17.76
N GLY A 369 21.21 -16.76 17.88
CA GLY A 369 21.91 -18.04 17.84
C GLY A 369 21.56 -18.81 16.56
N ASP A 370 21.07 -20.04 16.71
CA ASP A 370 20.66 -20.90 15.59
C ASP A 370 19.23 -20.63 15.09
N ARG A 371 18.47 -19.76 15.76
CA ARG A 371 17.09 -19.44 15.38
C ARG A 371 17.10 -18.39 14.27
N PRO A 372 16.55 -18.69 13.07
CA PRO A 372 16.49 -17.72 11.99
C PRO A 372 15.55 -16.56 12.36
N GLY A 373 15.88 -15.36 11.88
CA GLY A 373 15.02 -14.19 11.99
C GLY A 373 13.77 -14.32 11.12
N VAL A 374 12.71 -13.61 11.50
CA VAL A 374 11.43 -13.59 10.80
C VAL A 374 11.13 -12.18 10.31
N THR A 375 10.89 -12.03 9.02
CA THR A 375 10.33 -10.82 8.42
C THR A 375 8.81 -10.93 8.39
N VAL A 376 8.12 -10.04 9.11
CA VAL A 376 6.66 -10.04 9.24
C VAL A 376 6.01 -9.49 7.95
N SER A 377 5.03 -10.21 7.41
CA SER A 377 4.23 -9.81 6.25
C SER A 377 2.75 -9.56 6.58
N ALA A 378 2.25 -10.10 7.68
CA ALA A 378 0.88 -9.87 8.12
C ALA A 378 0.75 -10.04 9.65
N VAL A 379 -0.15 -9.28 10.26
CA VAL A 379 -0.50 -9.42 11.69
C VAL A 379 -2.00 -9.33 11.88
N ALA A 380 -2.58 -10.32 12.57
CA ALA A 380 -3.98 -10.35 12.94
C ALA A 380 -4.24 -9.56 14.24
N ASP A 381 -5.49 -9.17 14.46
CA ASP A 381 -5.92 -8.39 15.63
C ASP A 381 -5.63 -9.05 16.98
N ASP A 382 -5.61 -10.39 17.00
CA ASP A 382 -5.33 -11.17 18.20
C ASP A 382 -3.83 -11.28 18.53
N GLY A 383 -2.97 -10.70 17.69
CA GLY A 383 -1.51 -10.69 17.83
C GLY A 383 -0.80 -11.85 17.13
N THR A 384 -1.52 -12.75 16.46
CA THR A 384 -0.89 -13.76 15.60
C THR A 384 -0.31 -13.08 14.36
N ALA A 385 0.98 -13.31 14.09
CA ALA A 385 1.65 -12.76 12.91
C ALA A 385 2.10 -13.88 11.96
N TYR A 386 2.33 -13.51 10.71
CA TYR A 386 2.82 -14.39 9.66
C TYR A 386 3.96 -13.69 8.91
N GLY A 387 4.86 -14.48 8.36
CA GLY A 387 6.02 -13.95 7.68
C GLY A 387 6.88 -15.04 7.07
N THR A 388 8.12 -14.68 6.75
CA THR A 388 9.12 -15.58 6.19
C THR A 388 10.44 -15.45 6.94
N THR A 389 11.24 -16.52 6.91
CA THR A 389 12.65 -16.47 7.32
C THR A 389 13.55 -16.12 6.14
N GLY A 390 14.83 -15.81 6.39
CA GLY A 390 15.81 -15.52 5.32
C GLY A 390 15.88 -16.57 4.18
N PRO A 391 15.76 -17.88 4.45
CA PRO A 391 15.63 -18.92 3.42
C PRO A 391 14.27 -18.97 2.68
N GLY A 392 13.35 -18.04 2.96
CA GLY A 392 12.01 -18.01 2.38
C GLY A 392 11.01 -18.98 3.02
N THR A 393 11.36 -19.66 4.13
CA THR A 393 10.42 -20.57 4.81
C THR A 393 9.32 -19.76 5.48
N GLY A 394 8.06 -20.05 5.12
CA GLY A 394 6.89 -19.43 5.74
C GLY A 394 6.77 -19.81 7.22
N VAL A 395 6.40 -18.84 8.05
CA VAL A 395 6.26 -19.01 9.49
C VAL A 395 4.98 -18.39 10.02
N VAL A 396 4.47 -18.97 11.09
CA VAL A 396 3.48 -18.36 11.97
C VAL A 396 4.16 -17.98 13.28
N VAL A 397 3.85 -16.79 13.76
CA VAL A 397 4.28 -16.29 15.07
C VAL A 397 3.03 -16.26 15.95
N PRO A 398 2.87 -17.22 16.87
CA PRO A 398 1.73 -17.24 17.77
C PRO A 398 1.69 -15.97 18.63
N LYS A 399 0.48 -15.53 18.98
CA LYS A 399 0.29 -14.40 19.90
C LYS A 399 1.01 -14.60 21.24
N GLY A 400 1.37 -13.49 21.87
CA GLY A 400 2.12 -13.49 23.14
C GLY A 400 3.57 -13.92 22.96
N THR A 401 4.07 -14.76 23.87
CA THR A 401 5.48 -15.19 23.92
C THR A 401 5.77 -16.47 23.13
N GLY A 402 4.83 -16.96 22.31
CA GLY A 402 4.99 -18.22 21.59
C GLY A 402 6.11 -18.14 20.53
N THR A 403 7.00 -19.13 20.47
CA THR A 403 8.10 -19.19 19.51
C THR A 403 7.57 -19.27 18.07
N PRO A 404 8.24 -18.65 17.07
CA PRO A 404 7.84 -18.80 15.67
C PRO A 404 7.88 -20.29 15.25
N GLU A 405 6.86 -20.72 14.51
CA GLU A 405 6.71 -22.09 14.03
C GLU A 405 6.73 -22.09 12.50
N ALA A 406 7.46 -23.04 11.92
CA ALA A 406 7.47 -23.24 10.48
C ALA A 406 6.10 -23.71 10.00
N LEU A 407 5.59 -23.07 8.94
CA LEU A 407 4.43 -23.57 8.23
C LEU A 407 4.81 -24.82 7.42
N PRO A 408 3.86 -25.73 7.16
CA PRO A 408 4.11 -26.86 6.27
C PRO A 408 4.61 -26.40 4.90
N GLY A 409 5.38 -27.25 4.21
CA GLY A 409 5.81 -27.01 2.83
C GLY A 409 4.63 -26.62 1.93
N ASP A 410 4.88 -25.70 0.99
CA ASP A 410 3.90 -25.14 0.04
C ASP A 410 2.74 -24.34 0.67
N THR A 411 2.77 -24.08 1.97
CA THR A 411 1.79 -23.19 2.62
C THR A 411 2.05 -21.75 2.21
N LEU A 412 1.03 -21.09 1.67
CA LEU A 412 1.09 -19.68 1.33
C LEU A 412 1.17 -18.83 2.59
N VAL A 413 2.03 -17.82 2.57
CA VAL A 413 2.10 -16.82 3.64
C VAL A 413 1.13 -15.69 3.32
N PRO A 414 0.29 -15.25 4.27
CA PRO A 414 -0.55 -14.07 4.10
C PRO A 414 0.24 -12.82 3.70
N ALA A 415 -0.23 -12.12 2.68
CA ALA A 415 0.23 -10.78 2.31
C ALA A 415 -0.41 -9.69 3.18
N ALA A 416 -1.61 -9.95 3.71
CA ALA A 416 -2.26 -9.11 4.70
C ALA A 416 -3.27 -9.91 5.54
N ALA A 417 -3.44 -9.52 6.79
CA ALA A 417 -4.56 -9.99 7.61
C ALA A 417 -5.81 -9.13 7.34
N LEU A 418 -6.99 -9.75 7.45
CA LEU A 418 -8.30 -9.13 7.27
C LEU A 418 -9.18 -9.48 8.49
N ASP A 419 -10.24 -8.69 8.77
CA ASP A 419 -11.12 -8.89 9.93
C ASP A 419 -11.61 -10.34 10.10
N LYS A 420 -11.89 -11.01 8.97
CA LYS A 420 -12.46 -12.36 8.92
C LYS A 420 -11.65 -13.31 8.03
N GLY A 421 -10.37 -13.02 7.80
CA GLY A 421 -9.55 -13.82 6.90
C GLY A 421 -8.16 -13.27 6.63
N ALA A 422 -7.58 -13.67 5.50
CA ALA A 422 -6.31 -13.17 5.03
C ALA A 422 -6.29 -13.08 3.49
N LEU A 423 -5.54 -12.10 3.00
CA LEU A 423 -5.20 -11.97 1.58
C LEU A 423 -3.91 -12.75 1.30
N PHE A 424 -3.94 -13.55 0.24
CA PHE A 424 -2.81 -14.24 -0.33
C PHE A 424 -2.62 -13.74 -1.76
N VAL A 425 -1.37 -13.47 -2.11
CA VAL A 425 -0.99 -12.97 -3.44
C VAL A 425 -0.03 -13.96 -4.04
N ARG A 426 -0.30 -14.39 -5.27
CA ARG A 426 0.58 -15.27 -6.04
C ARG A 426 0.76 -14.72 -7.44
N ARG A 427 1.90 -15.01 -8.04
CA ARG A 427 2.10 -14.87 -9.48
C ARG A 427 2.03 -16.25 -10.11
N GLY A 428 1.23 -16.37 -11.17
CA GLY A 428 1.23 -17.53 -12.04
C GLY A 428 2.43 -17.53 -12.99
N ASP A 429 2.63 -18.64 -13.70
CA ASP A 429 3.76 -18.83 -14.61
C ASP A 429 3.78 -17.82 -15.79
N ASP A 430 2.63 -17.20 -16.09
CA ASP A 430 2.46 -16.18 -17.15
C ASP A 430 2.52 -14.73 -16.62
N ASP A 431 3.05 -14.52 -15.41
CA ASP A 431 3.04 -13.24 -14.66
C ASP A 431 1.63 -12.71 -14.32
N ALA A 432 0.62 -13.58 -14.42
CA ALA A 432 -0.73 -13.27 -13.98
C ALA A 432 -0.78 -13.16 -12.45
N LEU A 433 -1.37 -12.08 -11.95
CA LEU A 433 -1.54 -11.87 -10.51
C LEU A 433 -2.81 -12.60 -10.05
N LEU A 434 -2.64 -13.58 -9.16
CA LEU A 434 -3.75 -14.26 -8.48
C LEU A 434 -3.89 -13.72 -7.05
N LEU A 435 -5.05 -13.13 -6.79
CA LEU A 435 -5.47 -12.68 -5.48
C LEU A 435 -6.44 -13.69 -4.90
N SER A 436 -6.18 -14.10 -3.66
CA SER A 436 -6.98 -15.10 -2.98
C SER A 436 -7.28 -14.61 -1.58
N VAL A 437 -8.55 -14.42 -1.24
CA VAL A 437 -8.96 -14.23 0.15
C VAL A 437 -9.43 -15.55 0.71
N ARG A 438 -8.92 -15.93 1.89
CA ARG A 438 -9.41 -17.10 2.63
C ARG A 438 -9.94 -16.69 4.00
N GLN A 439 -11.10 -17.23 4.33
CA GLN A 439 -11.81 -16.93 5.58
C GLN A 439 -11.11 -17.60 6.76
N ALA A 440 -11.18 -16.97 7.94
CA ALA A 440 -10.79 -17.60 9.19
C ALA A 440 -11.70 -18.81 9.49
N ARG A 441 -11.16 -19.82 10.20
CA ARG A 441 -11.91 -21.03 10.59
C ARG A 441 -12.89 -20.82 11.73
#